data_AF-A0A7S2UYR3-F1
#
_entry.id   AF-A0A7S2UYR3-F1
#
_cell.length_a   1.000
_cell.length_b   1.000
_cell.length_c   1.000
_cell.angle_alpha   90.00
_cell.angle_beta   90.00
_cell.angle_gamma   90.00
#
_symmetry.space_group_name_H-M   'P 1'
#
loop_
_entity.id
_entity.type
_entity.pdbx_description
1 polymer ?
#
loop_
_entity_poly.entity_id
_entity_poly.type
_entity_poly.pdbx_seq_one_letter_code
_entity_poly.pdbx_strand_id
1 'polypeptide(L)'
;MVNQKFCCRNLRLALWLVCFQMCAGFKFQLLARNSPMIPLNMFSRSLAQRSFFPRHDTRVFMSGTSNSIPIPKTSEMTVKTGGLRGLPPPPSSKRIIESAKKAAYQIKWDKEEKNQRKAARKFAAQRLDTMGKEISKPLSDLLKEYKRTMTTLHPFEATLADLTVRARHKKGRQTLKAVLDDVNSWRARALAVCKEASHRSRNAETKKEALQILEDTSAELEDFLTMNSEVTQELVDIQLQLSRLPVVELHLPTVVLVGAPNVGKSSIVRSVSTGTPEVNNYPFTTRGMTLGHMYHPETEAKSQVMDTPGLLSRPDGERNEMEALTLASMQHLPTAVIFVMDMSGLSGEQSSFEAQVAVREELRSRFPKRPWLDVVSKHDLPRDPKEWETLQSKEWGRNAMSISVKTGANIGELSDRIIGMVDTIEQVLEKIGMTQEKPQYTP
;
A
#
# COMPACT_ATOMS: atom_id res chain seq x y z
N MET A 1 64.31 -11.11 31.62
CA MET A 1 63.51 -9.91 31.28
C MET A 1 63.25 -9.91 29.78
N VAL A 2 61.99 -10.18 29.43
CA VAL A 2 61.20 -9.82 28.24
C VAL A 2 61.74 -10.16 26.84
N ASN A 3 60.89 -10.92 26.14
CA ASN A 3 61.07 -11.72 24.93
C ASN A 3 61.12 -10.96 23.59
N GLN A 4 62.00 -11.51 22.73
CA GLN A 4 61.92 -11.77 21.28
C GLN A 4 60.66 -11.30 20.51
N LYS A 5 60.77 -10.49 19.46
CA LYS A 5 61.30 -10.72 18.08
C LYS A 5 60.36 -11.49 17.13
N PHE A 6 60.03 -10.79 16.03
CA PHE A 6 59.86 -11.24 14.65
C PHE A 6 58.67 -12.15 14.25
N CYS A 7 57.92 -11.69 13.25
CA CYS A 7 57.55 -12.58 12.15
C CYS A 7 57.49 -11.80 10.82
N CYS A 8 58.39 -12.15 9.91
CA CYS A 8 58.53 -11.64 8.55
C CYS A 8 57.98 -12.68 7.57
N ARG A 9 57.30 -12.19 6.51
CA ARG A 9 57.39 -12.61 5.09
C ARG A 9 57.58 -14.10 4.72
N ASN A 10 56.63 -14.59 3.91
CA ASN A 10 56.80 -15.39 2.68
C ASN A 10 57.90 -16.47 2.63
N LEU A 11 57.54 -17.75 2.46
CA LEU A 11 57.62 -18.51 1.19
C LEU A 11 57.40 -20.03 1.41
N ARG A 12 56.66 -20.65 0.48
CA ARG A 12 56.67 -22.07 0.05
C ARG A 12 56.16 -23.14 1.03
N LEU A 13 54.97 -23.69 0.75
CA LEU A 13 54.77 -24.96 0.01
C LEU A 13 53.31 -25.43 0.14
N ALA A 14 52.66 -25.68 -1.00
CA ALA A 14 51.77 -26.82 -1.28
C ALA A 14 50.49 -26.45 -2.06
N LEU A 15 50.54 -26.82 -3.34
CA LEU A 15 49.48 -27.28 -4.24
C LEU A 15 48.34 -26.30 -4.62
N TRP A 16 48.49 -25.58 -5.72
CA TRP A 16 48.21 -26.00 -7.12
C TRP A 16 46.75 -25.86 -7.54
N LEU A 17 46.56 -24.82 -8.34
CA LEU A 17 45.37 -24.43 -9.06
C LEU A 17 45.76 -24.60 -10.54
N VAL A 18 45.40 -25.73 -11.17
CA VAL A 18 45.54 -25.96 -12.62
C VAL A 18 44.42 -26.90 -13.09
N CYS A 19 43.89 -26.63 -14.29
CA CYS A 19 42.80 -27.27 -15.05
C CYS A 19 41.39 -26.86 -14.61
N PHE A 20 40.65 -25.94 -15.25
CA PHE A 20 40.51 -25.63 -16.69
C PHE A 20 40.24 -26.87 -17.57
N GLN A 21 38.95 -27.14 -17.73
CA GLN A 21 38.26 -27.44 -18.99
C GLN A 21 38.50 -28.77 -19.74
N MET A 22 37.37 -29.34 -20.17
CA MET A 22 37.18 -30.34 -21.25
C MET A 22 37.45 -31.81 -20.92
N CYS A 23 36.38 -32.61 -20.80
CA CYS A 23 35.93 -33.46 -21.92
C CYS A 23 34.75 -34.36 -21.50
N ALA A 24 33.80 -34.46 -22.44
CA ALA A 24 32.86 -35.55 -22.76
C ALA A 24 32.52 -36.55 -21.63
N GLY A 25 31.25 -36.71 -21.24
CA GLY A 25 30.20 -37.18 -22.13
C GLY A 25 30.22 -38.71 -22.13
N PHE A 26 29.43 -39.36 -21.29
CA PHE A 26 29.01 -40.75 -21.51
C PHE A 26 27.72 -41.08 -20.76
N LYS A 27 26.83 -41.72 -21.50
CA LYS A 27 25.52 -42.30 -21.21
C LYS A 27 25.38 -42.88 -19.79
N PHE A 28 24.21 -42.68 -19.17
CA PHE A 28 23.54 -43.79 -18.46
C PHE A 28 22.02 -43.74 -18.64
N GLN A 29 21.53 -44.86 -19.15
CA GLN A 29 20.15 -45.22 -19.41
C GLN A 29 19.43 -45.69 -18.13
N LEU A 30 18.12 -45.48 -18.14
CA LEU A 30 17.05 -46.27 -17.51
C LEU A 30 17.07 -46.49 -15.98
N LEU A 31 16.00 -46.03 -15.33
CA LEU A 31 14.86 -46.90 -14.99
C LEU A 31 13.69 -46.04 -14.45
N ALA A 32 12.79 -45.65 -15.34
CA ALA A 32 11.44 -45.21 -14.98
C ALA A 32 10.54 -46.45 -14.90
N ARG A 33 9.90 -46.69 -13.75
CA ARG A 33 8.88 -47.73 -13.58
C ARG A 33 7.49 -47.09 -13.54
N ASN A 34 6.82 -47.24 -14.68
CA ASN A 34 5.39 -47.49 -14.94
C ASN A 34 4.37 -47.34 -13.79
N SER A 35 3.38 -46.50 -14.04
CA SER A 35 1.99 -46.69 -13.61
C SER A 35 1.07 -46.25 -14.76
N PRO A 36 0.18 -47.10 -15.30
CA PRO A 36 -0.60 -46.77 -16.48
C PRO A 36 -1.90 -46.03 -16.13
N MET A 37 -2.20 -44.99 -16.91
CA MET A 37 -3.55 -44.41 -17.01
C MET A 37 -4.41 -45.27 -17.94
N ILE A 38 -5.59 -45.64 -17.47
CA ILE A 38 -6.65 -46.29 -18.26
C ILE A 38 -7.67 -45.20 -18.68
N PRO A 39 -8.06 -45.12 -19.96
CA PRO A 39 -9.13 -44.23 -20.41
C PRO A 39 -10.49 -44.95 -20.40
N LEU A 40 -11.57 -44.22 -20.12
CA LEU A 40 -12.93 -44.71 -20.36
C LEU A 40 -13.81 -43.54 -20.79
N ASN A 41 -14.04 -43.47 -22.10
CA ASN A 41 -15.17 -42.79 -22.71
C ASN A 41 -16.28 -43.83 -22.94
N MET A 42 -17.51 -43.30 -23.05
CA MET A 42 -18.74 -43.96 -23.55
C MET A 42 -19.64 -44.54 -22.46
N PHE A 43 -20.66 -43.77 -22.04
CA PHE A 43 -22.05 -44.09 -22.36
C PHE A 43 -22.98 -42.90 -22.11
N SER A 44 -23.83 -42.67 -23.11
CA SER A 44 -24.89 -41.68 -23.21
C SER A 44 -26.12 -42.00 -22.35
N ARG A 45 -26.80 -40.97 -21.82
CA ARG A 45 -28.26 -40.69 -21.86
C ARG A 45 -28.56 -39.64 -20.78
N SER A 46 -28.86 -38.40 -21.18
CA SER A 46 -30.24 -37.87 -21.27
C SER A 46 -30.93 -37.70 -19.92
N LEU A 47 -31.03 -36.47 -19.43
CA LEU A 47 -32.33 -35.86 -19.07
C LEU A 47 -32.18 -34.35 -18.80
N ALA A 48 -32.82 -33.61 -19.70
CA ALA A 48 -33.15 -32.19 -19.74
C ALA A 48 -33.12 -31.38 -18.42
N GLN A 49 -32.41 -30.25 -18.47
CA GLN A 49 -32.76 -29.06 -17.69
C GLN A 49 -33.14 -27.92 -18.63
N ARG A 50 -34.22 -27.24 -18.24
CA ARG A 50 -35.06 -26.32 -19.00
C ARG A 50 -34.30 -25.06 -19.44
N SER A 51 -34.43 -24.77 -20.72
CA SER A 51 -34.21 -23.47 -21.34
C SER A 51 -35.34 -22.49 -20.96
N PHE A 52 -34.97 -21.27 -20.57
CA PHE A 52 -35.89 -20.14 -20.52
C PHE A 52 -35.24 -18.96 -21.26
N PHE A 53 -35.54 -18.86 -22.55
CA PHE A 53 -35.35 -17.66 -23.36
C PHE A 53 -36.62 -16.81 -23.24
N PRO A 54 -36.54 -15.48 -23.03
CA PRO A 54 -37.62 -14.60 -23.42
C PRO A 54 -37.45 -14.18 -24.88
N ARG A 55 -38.54 -14.32 -25.63
CA ARG A 55 -38.69 -13.95 -27.04
C ARG A 55 -38.66 -12.44 -27.21
N HIS A 56 -38.13 -12.02 -28.36
CA HIS A 56 -38.45 -10.75 -29.00
C HIS A 56 -39.96 -10.68 -29.26
N ASP A 57 -40.60 -9.60 -28.80
CA ASP A 57 -41.88 -9.16 -29.33
C ASP A 57 -41.81 -7.66 -29.57
N THR A 58 -41.82 -7.31 -30.86
CA THR A 58 -41.91 -5.96 -31.39
C THR A 58 -43.35 -5.47 -31.28
N ARG A 59 -43.61 -4.50 -30.39
CA ARG A 59 -44.73 -3.57 -30.54
C ARG A 59 -44.27 -2.15 -30.29
N VAL A 60 -44.34 -1.38 -31.36
CA VAL A 60 -44.19 0.07 -31.41
C VAL A 60 -45.37 0.69 -30.65
N PHE A 61 -45.08 1.45 -29.60
CA PHE A 61 -45.96 2.52 -29.11
C PHE A 61 -45.08 3.73 -28.78
N MET A 62 -45.27 4.80 -29.54
CA MET A 62 -44.67 6.11 -29.29
C MET A 62 -45.46 6.82 -28.19
N SER A 63 -44.80 7.17 -27.08
CA SER A 63 -45.16 8.32 -26.26
C SER A 63 -43.99 8.64 -25.33
N GLY A 64 -43.41 9.83 -25.49
CA GLY A 64 -42.27 10.28 -24.72
C GLY A 64 -42.65 10.66 -23.29
N THR A 65 -41.77 10.30 -22.35
CA THR A 65 -41.51 11.03 -21.10
C THR A 65 -40.11 10.65 -20.63
N SER A 66 -39.26 11.65 -20.45
CA SER A 66 -37.90 11.55 -19.91
C SER A 66 -37.92 11.04 -18.47
N ASN A 67 -37.62 9.77 -18.27
CA ASN A 67 -37.34 9.23 -16.93
C ASN A 67 -35.83 9.22 -16.70
N SER A 68 -35.35 10.30 -16.06
CA SER A 68 -34.04 10.34 -15.41
C SER A 68 -33.97 9.24 -14.36
N ILE A 69 -33.00 8.34 -14.49
CA ILE A 69 -32.66 7.35 -13.48
C ILE A 69 -32.20 8.12 -12.22
N PRO A 70 -32.74 7.86 -11.01
CA PRO A 70 -32.31 8.55 -9.82
C PRO A 70 -30.88 8.14 -9.50
N ILE A 71 -29.95 9.09 -9.55
CA ILE A 71 -28.61 8.93 -8.99
C ILE A 71 -28.82 8.80 -7.47
N PRO A 72 -28.36 7.70 -6.82
CA PRO A 72 -28.46 7.59 -5.37
C PRO A 72 -27.67 8.75 -4.75
N LYS A 73 -28.32 9.50 -3.85
CA LYS A 73 -27.66 10.55 -3.07
C LYS A 73 -26.50 9.89 -2.31
N THR A 74 -25.28 10.12 -2.78
CA THR A 74 -24.08 9.84 -2.01
C THR A 74 -24.19 10.69 -0.76
N SER A 75 -24.40 10.06 0.39
CA SER A 75 -24.25 10.70 1.69
C SER A 75 -22.94 11.49 1.67
N GLU A 76 -23.00 12.77 2.02
CA GLU A 76 -21.85 13.65 2.22
C GLU A 76 -20.91 13.02 3.26
N MET A 77 -20.07 12.09 2.83
CA MET A 77 -18.88 11.72 3.58
C MET A 77 -17.96 12.91 3.41
N THR A 78 -17.93 13.80 4.40
CA THR A 78 -16.79 14.71 4.57
C THR A 78 -15.56 13.84 4.78
N VAL A 79 -14.90 13.44 3.69
CA VAL A 79 -13.73 12.58 3.75
C VAL A 79 -12.59 13.41 4.31
N LYS A 80 -12.29 13.24 5.60
CA LYS A 80 -11.16 13.90 6.25
C LYS A 80 -9.88 13.17 5.85
N THR A 81 -8.93 13.90 5.27
CA THR A 81 -7.55 13.43 5.13
C THR A 81 -6.78 13.55 6.44
N GLY A 82 -5.64 12.87 6.52
CA GLY A 82 -4.79 12.84 7.70
C GLY A 82 -5.20 11.80 8.74
N GLY A 83 -6.14 10.91 8.42
CA GLY A 83 -6.58 9.86 9.35
C GLY A 83 -5.45 8.90 9.74
N LEU A 84 -4.48 8.69 8.85
CA LEU A 84 -3.29 7.86 9.13
C LEU A 84 -2.36 8.47 10.20
N ARG A 85 -2.26 9.81 10.27
CA ARG A 85 -1.45 10.49 11.30
C ARG A 85 -2.06 10.39 12.68
N GLY A 86 -3.38 10.29 12.76
CA GLY A 86 -4.13 10.18 14.03
C GLY A 86 -4.16 8.79 14.63
N LEU A 87 -3.51 7.78 14.04
CA LEU A 87 -3.54 6.41 14.54
C LEU A 87 -2.76 6.29 15.86
N PRO A 88 -3.34 5.70 16.93
CA PRO A 88 -2.66 5.55 18.21
C PRO A 88 -1.49 4.56 18.11
N PRO A 89 -0.36 4.80 18.79
CA PRO A 89 0.75 3.87 18.80
C PRO A 89 0.38 2.60 19.58
N PRO A 90 0.64 1.40 19.04
CA PRO A 90 0.38 0.16 19.75
C PRO A 90 1.34 -0.03 20.94
N PRO A 91 0.87 -0.67 22.04
CA PRO A 91 1.73 -1.01 23.16
C PRO A 91 2.71 -2.11 22.75
N SER A 92 3.96 -2.01 23.22
CA SER A 92 4.95 -3.07 23.03
C SER A 92 4.59 -4.31 23.84
N SER A 93 4.97 -5.49 23.35
CA SER A 93 4.80 -6.78 24.06
C SER A 93 5.27 -6.73 25.51
N LYS A 94 6.47 -6.17 25.76
CA LYS A 94 7.04 -6.00 27.10
C LYS A 94 6.12 -5.20 28.03
N ARG A 95 5.62 -4.06 27.55
CA ARG A 95 4.71 -3.21 28.34
C ARG A 95 3.38 -3.91 28.63
N ILE A 96 2.87 -4.70 27.68
CA ILE A 96 1.65 -5.50 27.88
C ILE A 96 1.88 -6.53 28.99
N ILE A 97 2.99 -7.27 28.94
CA ILE A 97 3.36 -8.28 29.93
C ILE A 97 3.50 -7.65 31.32
N GLU A 98 4.28 -6.57 31.45
CA GLU A 98 4.51 -5.88 32.72
C GLU A 98 3.21 -5.33 33.32
N SER A 99 2.35 -4.72 32.50
CA SER A 99 1.04 -4.24 32.93
C SER A 99 0.16 -5.37 33.46
N ALA A 100 0.11 -6.49 32.73
CA ALA A 100 -0.67 -7.66 33.11
C ALA A 100 -0.18 -8.29 34.42
N LYS A 101 1.14 -8.48 34.58
CA LYS A 101 1.74 -8.98 35.83
C LYS A 101 1.43 -8.05 37.01
N LYS A 102 1.60 -6.74 36.81
CA LYS A 102 1.36 -5.75 37.86
C LYS A 102 -0.10 -5.78 38.33
N ALA A 103 -1.04 -5.81 37.40
CA ALA A 103 -2.46 -5.88 37.72
C ALA A 103 -2.85 -7.20 38.42
N ALA A 104 -2.32 -8.32 37.96
CA ALA A 104 -2.52 -9.62 38.61
C ALA A 104 -1.94 -9.64 40.02
N TYR A 105 -0.77 -9.02 40.22
CA TYR A 105 -0.12 -8.93 41.52
C TYR A 105 -1.00 -8.22 42.57
N GLN A 106 -1.78 -7.22 42.16
CA GLN A 106 -2.69 -6.48 43.05
C GLN A 106 -3.84 -7.32 43.61
N ILE A 107 -4.17 -8.45 42.97
CA ILE A 107 -5.16 -9.39 43.52
C ILE A 107 -4.57 -10.02 44.78
N LYS A 108 -5.22 -9.78 45.92
CA LYS A 108 -4.81 -10.27 47.23
C LYS A 108 -5.53 -11.56 47.59
N TRP A 109 -4.88 -12.35 48.42
CA TRP A 109 -5.48 -13.54 49.02
C TRP A 109 -6.66 -13.16 49.91
N ASP A 110 -7.77 -13.87 49.78
CA ASP A 110 -8.97 -13.70 50.60
C ASP A 110 -8.71 -14.29 51.99
N LYS A 111 -8.52 -13.41 52.99
CA LYS A 111 -8.18 -13.81 54.37
C LYS A 111 -9.41 -14.25 55.18
N GLU A 112 -10.61 -13.91 54.74
CA GLU A 112 -11.85 -14.20 55.46
C GLU A 112 -12.39 -15.61 55.12
N GLU A 113 -12.05 -16.13 53.94
CA GLU A 113 -12.44 -17.46 53.51
C GLU A 113 -11.70 -18.57 54.27
N LYS A 114 -12.43 -19.29 55.13
CA LYS A 114 -11.90 -20.39 55.94
C LYS A 114 -11.48 -21.59 55.09
N ASN A 115 -12.18 -21.87 53.99
CA ASN A 115 -11.83 -22.97 53.10
C ASN A 115 -10.64 -22.58 52.22
N GLN A 116 -9.43 -22.99 52.63
CA GLN A 116 -8.21 -22.66 51.91
C GLN A 116 -8.21 -23.12 50.44
N ARG A 117 -8.89 -24.23 50.10
CA ARG A 117 -9.01 -24.70 48.71
C ARG A 117 -9.88 -23.74 47.90
N LYS A 118 -11.03 -23.34 48.45
CA LYS A 118 -11.93 -22.37 47.81
C LYS A 118 -11.25 -21.01 47.64
N ALA A 119 -10.52 -20.54 48.66
CA ALA A 119 -9.71 -19.33 48.59
C ALA A 119 -8.65 -19.40 47.47
N ALA A 120 -7.90 -20.50 47.36
CA ALA A 120 -6.89 -20.68 46.32
C ALA A 120 -7.48 -20.70 44.91
N ARG A 121 -8.56 -21.47 44.70
CA ARG A 121 -9.27 -21.55 43.42
C ARG A 121 -9.74 -20.17 42.95
N LYS A 122 -10.39 -19.43 43.85
CA LYS A 122 -10.87 -18.06 43.60
C LYS A 122 -9.70 -17.13 43.28
N PHE A 123 -8.64 -17.17 44.08
CA PHE A 123 -7.45 -16.34 43.91
C PHE A 123 -6.76 -16.59 42.56
N ALA A 124 -6.47 -17.85 42.23
CA ALA A 124 -5.83 -18.24 40.98
C ALA A 124 -6.67 -17.84 39.76
N ALA A 125 -7.97 -18.15 39.78
CA ALA A 125 -8.89 -17.80 38.70
C ALA A 125 -9.01 -16.27 38.51
N GLN A 126 -9.11 -15.50 39.60
CA GLN A 126 -9.16 -14.04 39.53
C GLN A 126 -7.88 -13.44 38.96
N ARG A 127 -6.71 -13.96 39.34
CA ARG A 127 -5.43 -13.52 38.77
C ARG A 127 -5.36 -13.79 37.27
N LEU A 128 -5.66 -15.01 36.83
CA LEU A 128 -5.65 -15.39 35.42
C LEU A 128 -6.66 -14.58 34.59
N ASP A 129 -7.87 -14.37 35.10
CA ASP A 129 -8.88 -13.52 34.45
C ASP A 129 -8.39 -12.07 34.33
N THR A 130 -7.72 -11.55 35.35
CA THR A 130 -7.17 -10.19 35.36
C THR A 130 -6.04 -10.07 34.34
N MET A 131 -5.10 -11.03 34.30
CA MET A 131 -4.03 -11.07 33.30
C MET A 131 -4.59 -11.07 31.88
N GLY A 132 -5.52 -11.98 31.58
CA GLY A 132 -6.12 -12.09 30.25
C GLY A 132 -6.85 -10.81 29.83
N LYS A 133 -7.56 -10.14 30.75
CA LYS A 133 -8.23 -8.86 30.50
C LYS A 133 -7.23 -7.74 30.21
N GLU A 134 -6.17 -7.63 30.99
CA GLU A 134 -5.14 -6.58 30.83
C GLU A 134 -4.33 -6.74 29.55
N ILE A 135 -4.13 -7.98 29.08
CA ILE A 135 -3.54 -8.22 27.76
C ILE A 135 -4.53 -7.88 26.65
N SER A 136 -5.77 -8.37 26.77
CA SER A 136 -6.73 -8.31 25.68
C SER A 136 -7.34 -6.92 25.48
N LYS A 137 -7.62 -6.17 26.55
CA LYS A 137 -8.41 -4.93 26.45
C LYS A 137 -7.67 -3.82 25.68
N PRO A 138 -6.40 -3.49 25.97
CA PRO A 138 -5.68 -2.45 25.23
C PRO A 138 -5.60 -2.74 23.74
N LEU A 139 -5.31 -4.00 23.37
CA LEU A 139 -5.24 -4.43 21.98
C LEU A 139 -6.61 -4.40 21.31
N SER A 140 -7.66 -4.83 22.01
CA SER A 140 -9.02 -4.81 21.47
C SER A 140 -9.50 -3.39 21.20
N ASP A 141 -9.22 -2.45 22.09
CA ASP A 141 -9.64 -1.07 21.94
C ASP A 141 -8.84 -0.38 20.82
N LEU A 142 -7.54 -0.65 20.73
CA LEU A 142 -6.72 -0.22 19.59
C LEU A 142 -7.26 -0.75 18.25
N LEU A 143 -7.56 -2.04 18.14
CA LEU A 143 -8.07 -2.63 16.91
C LEU A 143 -9.41 -2.02 16.47
N LYS A 144 -10.28 -1.68 17.43
CA LYS A 144 -11.54 -0.96 17.13
C LYS A 144 -11.27 0.43 16.58
N GLU A 145 -10.31 1.14 17.16
CA GLU A 145 -9.94 2.48 16.71
C GLU A 145 -9.35 2.46 15.29
N TYR A 146 -8.42 1.54 15.01
CA TYR A 146 -7.90 1.33 13.66
C TYR A 146 -9.02 1.01 12.68
N LYS A 147 -9.92 0.07 13.02
CA LYS A 147 -11.05 -0.29 12.15
C LYS A 147 -11.94 0.90 11.86
N ARG A 148 -12.25 1.73 12.87
CA ARG A 148 -13.03 2.96 12.69
C ARG A 148 -12.33 3.92 11.75
N THR A 149 -11.04 4.18 11.97
CA THR A 149 -10.26 5.09 11.12
C THR A 149 -10.22 4.59 9.68
N MET A 150 -9.95 3.31 9.45
CA MET A 150 -9.93 2.70 8.11
C MET A 150 -11.25 2.86 7.34
N THR A 151 -12.41 2.84 8.03
CA THR A 151 -13.71 3.05 7.36
C THR A 151 -13.96 4.49 6.93
N THR A 152 -13.25 5.45 7.53
CA THR A 152 -13.38 6.88 7.24
C THR A 152 -12.26 7.43 6.36
N LEU A 153 -11.21 6.64 6.11
CA LEU A 153 -10.08 7.05 5.29
C LEU A 153 -10.50 7.31 3.85
N HIS A 154 -9.84 8.28 3.22
CA HIS A 154 -9.91 8.42 1.79
C HIS A 154 -9.33 7.16 1.09
N PRO A 155 -9.90 6.70 -0.03
CA PRO A 155 -9.38 5.52 -0.75
C PRO A 155 -7.88 5.61 -1.07
N PHE A 156 -7.38 6.79 -1.41
CA PHE A 156 -5.94 7.02 -1.61
C PHE A 156 -5.11 6.71 -0.35
N GLU A 157 -5.55 7.17 0.83
CA GLU A 157 -4.86 6.90 2.10
C GLU A 157 -4.94 5.43 2.48
N ALA A 158 -6.08 4.77 2.22
CA ALA A 158 -6.21 3.33 2.41
C ALA A 158 -5.20 2.55 1.54
N THR A 159 -5.05 2.92 0.25
CA THR A 159 -4.04 2.32 -0.62
C THR A 159 -2.62 2.62 -0.14
N LEU A 160 -2.33 3.84 0.32
CA LEU A 160 -1.02 4.19 0.91
C LEU A 160 -0.68 3.32 2.12
N ALA A 161 -1.66 3.01 2.97
CA ALA A 161 -1.46 2.14 4.11
C ALA A 161 -1.05 0.73 3.66
N ASP A 162 -1.75 0.17 2.67
CA ASP A 162 -1.45 -1.15 2.12
C ASP A 162 -0.08 -1.18 1.40
N LEU A 163 0.26 -0.14 0.63
CA LEU A 163 1.58 -0.03 -0.02
C LEU A 163 2.72 0.07 1.00
N THR A 164 2.50 0.76 2.12
CA THR A 164 3.48 0.85 3.21
C THR A 164 3.74 -0.52 3.83
N VAL A 165 2.68 -1.34 4.01
CA VAL A 165 2.81 -2.72 4.48
C VAL A 165 3.55 -3.58 3.44
N ARG A 166 3.15 -3.51 2.18
CA ARG A 166 3.75 -4.30 1.09
C ARG A 166 5.25 -4.02 0.95
N ALA A 167 5.66 -2.77 1.03
CA ALA A 167 7.07 -2.39 0.95
C ALA A 167 7.94 -2.97 2.06
N ARG A 168 7.35 -3.17 3.24
CA ARG A 168 8.01 -3.81 4.38
C ARG A 168 8.08 -5.33 4.21
N HIS A 169 7.04 -5.93 3.63
CA HIS A 169 6.93 -7.38 3.47
C HIS A 169 7.17 -7.83 2.02
N LYS A 170 8.43 -8.17 1.70
CA LYS A 170 8.79 -8.77 0.39
C LYS A 170 8.07 -10.11 0.11
N LYS A 171 7.59 -10.81 1.15
CA LYS A 171 6.78 -12.03 1.07
C LYS A 171 5.74 -12.02 2.19
N GLY A 172 4.49 -12.37 1.87
CA GLY A 172 3.42 -12.51 2.86
C GLY A 172 2.36 -11.40 2.79
N ARG A 173 2.14 -10.71 3.92
CA ARG A 173 1.04 -9.75 4.11
C ARG A 173 1.14 -8.58 3.16
N GLN A 174 0.03 -8.25 2.51
CA GLN A 174 -0.05 -7.15 1.54
C GLN A 174 -0.94 -6.00 2.00
N THR A 175 -1.69 -6.16 3.09
CA THR A 175 -2.65 -5.15 3.55
C THR A 175 -2.52 -4.87 5.04
N LEU A 176 -2.83 -3.64 5.45
CA LEU A 176 -2.86 -3.27 6.87
C LEU A 176 -3.91 -4.09 7.63
N LYS A 177 -5.02 -4.42 6.98
CA LYS A 177 -6.06 -5.29 7.55
C LYS A 177 -5.50 -6.66 7.97
N ALA A 178 -4.67 -7.29 7.14
CA ALA A 178 -4.08 -8.59 7.46
C ALA A 178 -3.17 -8.52 8.70
N VAL A 179 -2.41 -7.42 8.85
CA VAL A 179 -1.58 -7.19 10.06
C VAL A 179 -2.45 -7.05 11.31
N LEU A 180 -3.56 -6.31 11.20
CA LEU A 180 -4.51 -6.15 12.31
C LEU A 180 -5.21 -7.45 12.68
N ASP A 181 -5.55 -8.29 11.70
CA ASP A 181 -6.17 -9.59 11.91
C ASP A 181 -5.22 -10.56 12.65
N ASP A 182 -3.92 -10.47 12.40
CA ASP A 182 -2.90 -11.25 13.12
C ASP A 182 -2.74 -10.79 14.56
N VAL A 183 -2.69 -9.48 14.80
CA VAL A 183 -2.70 -8.90 16.16
C VAL A 183 -3.97 -9.33 16.91
N ASN A 184 -5.12 -9.34 16.23
CA ASN A 184 -6.37 -9.79 16.82
C ASN A 184 -6.36 -11.29 17.16
N SER A 185 -5.78 -12.11 16.28
CA SER A 185 -5.63 -13.56 16.49
C SER A 185 -4.69 -13.86 17.66
N TRP A 186 -3.56 -13.14 17.74
CA TRP A 186 -2.61 -13.21 18.85
C TRP A 186 -3.27 -12.81 20.19
N ARG A 187 -3.97 -11.68 20.21
CA ARG A 187 -4.77 -11.21 21.35
C ARG A 187 -5.81 -12.25 21.78
N ALA A 188 -6.58 -12.80 20.84
CA ALA A 188 -7.63 -13.76 21.11
C ALA A 188 -7.08 -15.06 21.70
N ARG A 189 -5.94 -15.54 21.20
CA ARG A 189 -5.26 -16.72 21.71
C ARG A 189 -4.77 -16.52 23.15
N ALA A 190 -4.11 -15.39 23.44
CA ALA A 190 -3.70 -15.06 24.80
C ALA A 190 -4.88 -15.03 25.79
N LEU A 191 -6.00 -14.42 25.40
CA LEU A 191 -7.21 -14.40 26.22
C LEU A 191 -7.81 -15.80 26.43
N ALA A 192 -7.81 -16.65 25.40
CA ALA A 192 -8.34 -18.00 25.49
C ALA A 192 -7.55 -18.85 26.49
N VAL A 193 -6.21 -18.81 26.44
CA VAL A 193 -5.32 -19.51 27.39
C VAL A 193 -5.65 -19.10 28.82
N CYS A 194 -5.77 -17.80 29.10
CA CYS A 194 -6.13 -17.31 30.44
C CYS A 194 -7.52 -17.77 30.88
N LYS A 195 -8.51 -17.76 30.00
CA LYS A 195 -9.89 -18.20 30.32
C LYS A 195 -9.97 -19.69 30.62
N GLU A 196 -9.29 -20.50 29.81
CA GLU A 196 -9.23 -21.95 30.01
C GLU A 196 -8.51 -22.30 31.31
N ALA A 197 -7.35 -21.70 31.57
CA ALA A 197 -6.63 -21.87 32.82
C ALA A 197 -7.44 -21.40 34.03
N SER A 198 -8.12 -20.25 33.92
CA SER A 198 -9.04 -19.75 34.96
C SER A 198 -10.17 -20.73 35.26
N HIS A 199 -10.76 -21.35 34.23
CA HIS A 199 -11.76 -22.41 34.40
C HIS A 199 -11.16 -23.65 35.09
N ARG A 200 -9.98 -24.12 34.65
CA ARG A 200 -9.27 -25.24 35.29
C ARG A 200 -8.96 -24.94 36.77
N SER A 201 -8.45 -23.75 37.09
CA SER A 201 -8.17 -23.33 38.47
C SER A 201 -9.42 -23.29 39.35
N ARG A 202 -10.61 -22.94 38.82
CA ARG A 202 -11.87 -23.00 39.59
C ARG A 202 -12.23 -24.43 40.00
N ASN A 203 -11.91 -25.39 39.14
CA ASN A 203 -12.30 -26.80 39.32
C ASN A 203 -11.21 -27.67 39.98
N ALA A 204 -9.97 -27.19 40.06
CA ALA A 204 -8.80 -27.89 40.62
C ALA A 204 -9.08 -28.65 41.92
N GLU A 205 -8.67 -29.91 42.03
CA GLU A 205 -8.94 -30.79 43.16
C GLU A 205 -8.24 -30.37 44.45
N THR A 206 -7.08 -29.72 44.34
CA THR A 206 -6.30 -29.32 45.50
C THR A 206 -5.91 -27.84 45.47
N LYS A 207 -5.56 -27.29 46.64
CA LYS A 207 -4.97 -25.95 46.76
C LYS A 207 -3.68 -25.85 45.93
N LYS A 208 -2.83 -26.88 46.01
CA LYS A 208 -1.54 -26.93 45.32
C LYS A 208 -1.74 -26.90 43.80
N GLU A 209 -2.66 -27.70 43.29
CA GLU A 209 -3.00 -27.75 41.86
C GLU A 209 -3.51 -26.39 41.35
N ALA A 210 -4.41 -25.72 42.09
CA ALA A 210 -4.92 -24.41 41.69
C ALA A 210 -3.80 -23.36 41.54
N LEU A 211 -2.82 -23.37 42.45
CA LEU A 211 -1.67 -22.47 42.41
C LEU A 211 -0.65 -22.87 41.33
N GLN A 212 -0.45 -24.17 41.11
CA GLN A 212 0.43 -24.67 40.05
C GLN A 212 -0.11 -24.24 38.67
N ILE A 213 -1.41 -24.36 38.43
CA ILE A 213 -2.04 -23.88 37.17
C ILE A 213 -1.76 -22.39 36.95
N LEU A 214 -1.83 -21.58 38.01
CA LEU A 214 -1.52 -20.15 37.91
C LEU A 214 -0.06 -19.91 37.54
N GLU A 215 0.88 -20.56 38.22
CA GLU A 215 2.32 -20.40 37.97
C GLU A 215 2.69 -20.86 36.55
N ASP A 216 2.26 -22.07 36.16
CA ASP A 216 2.55 -22.66 34.86
C ASP A 216 1.97 -21.80 33.73
N THR A 217 0.70 -21.39 33.85
CA THR A 217 0.05 -20.57 32.82
C THR A 217 0.69 -19.18 32.73
N SER A 218 1.13 -18.61 33.84
CA SER A 218 1.80 -17.31 33.83
C SER A 218 3.12 -17.39 33.07
N ALA A 219 3.92 -18.43 33.32
CA ALA A 219 5.17 -18.68 32.59
C ALA A 219 4.90 -18.95 31.10
N GLU A 220 3.96 -19.84 30.77
CA GLU A 220 3.58 -20.15 29.39
C GLU A 220 3.14 -18.90 28.62
N LEU A 221 2.35 -18.04 29.27
CA LEU A 221 1.86 -16.81 28.66
C LEU A 221 2.99 -15.81 28.42
N GLU A 222 3.92 -15.67 29.35
CA GLU A 222 5.11 -14.82 29.17
C GLU A 222 5.97 -15.30 28.00
N ASP A 223 6.22 -16.61 27.92
CA ASP A 223 6.95 -17.22 26.82
C ASP A 223 6.22 -17.00 25.49
N PHE A 224 4.91 -17.26 25.45
CA PHE A 224 4.07 -17.04 24.27
C PHE A 224 4.11 -15.58 23.77
N LEU A 225 3.98 -14.61 24.68
CA LEU A 225 3.97 -13.19 24.35
C LEU A 225 5.37 -12.68 23.95
N THR A 226 6.43 -13.29 24.49
CA THR A 226 7.82 -12.95 24.16
C THR A 226 8.22 -13.54 22.80
N MET A 227 7.91 -14.82 22.55
CA MET A 227 8.20 -15.51 21.28
C MET A 227 7.48 -14.88 20.09
N ASN A 228 6.26 -14.35 20.31
CA ASN A 228 5.46 -13.70 19.26
C ASN A 228 5.48 -12.16 19.35
N SER A 229 6.50 -11.59 20.00
CA SER A 229 6.64 -10.14 20.17
C SER A 229 6.72 -9.37 18.85
N GLU A 230 7.24 -10.03 17.80
CA GLU A 230 7.32 -9.51 16.45
C GLU A 230 5.97 -9.02 15.91
N VAL A 231 4.85 -9.69 16.25
CA VAL A 231 3.51 -9.31 15.78
C VAL A 231 3.15 -7.89 16.23
N THR A 232 3.45 -7.55 17.48
CA THR A 232 3.21 -6.20 18.00
C THR A 232 4.23 -5.19 17.50
N GLN A 233 5.51 -5.59 17.40
CA GLN A 233 6.58 -4.71 16.93
C GLN A 233 6.38 -4.33 15.46
N GLU A 234 5.91 -5.25 14.63
CA GLU A 234 5.53 -5.00 13.25
C GLU A 234 4.48 -3.89 13.15
N LEU A 235 3.43 -3.95 13.97
CA LEU A 235 2.41 -2.91 14.00
C LEU A 235 2.95 -1.57 14.52
N VAL A 236 3.85 -1.56 15.51
CA VAL A 236 4.55 -0.34 15.99
C VAL A 236 5.28 0.31 14.82
N ASP A 237 6.08 -0.46 14.10
CA ASP A 237 6.93 0.08 13.04
C ASP A 237 6.10 0.58 11.85
N ILE A 238 5.03 -0.14 11.50
CA ILE A 238 4.07 0.31 10.47
C ILE A 238 3.39 1.61 10.93
N GLN A 239 2.90 1.68 12.17
CA GLN A 239 2.25 2.89 12.69
C GLN A 239 3.18 4.11 12.63
N LEU A 240 4.46 3.94 12.97
CA LEU A 240 5.47 5.00 12.89
C LEU A 240 5.70 5.50 11.45
N GLN A 241 5.62 4.60 10.46
CA GLN A 241 5.72 4.97 9.06
C GLN A 241 4.46 5.70 8.59
N LEU A 242 3.27 5.16 8.92
CA LEU A 242 1.99 5.76 8.57
C LEU A 242 1.84 7.17 9.17
N SER A 243 2.30 7.39 10.40
CA SER A 243 2.21 8.69 11.06
C SER A 243 3.10 9.76 10.44
N ARG A 244 4.10 9.36 9.63
CA ARG A 244 5.02 10.26 8.93
C ARG A 244 4.61 10.53 7.49
N LEU A 245 3.55 9.88 7.01
CA LEU A 245 3.12 10.06 5.63
C LEU A 245 2.68 11.52 5.38
N PRO A 246 3.03 12.07 4.19
CA PRO A 246 2.53 13.37 3.76
C PRO A 246 1.02 13.31 3.57
N VAL A 247 0.34 14.39 3.91
CA VAL A 247 -1.11 14.53 3.73
C VAL A 247 -1.35 15.26 2.42
N VAL A 248 -2.16 14.67 1.54
CA VAL A 248 -2.52 15.29 0.27
C VAL A 248 -3.80 16.10 0.44
N GLU A 249 -3.82 17.31 -0.12
CA GLU A 249 -4.98 18.21 -0.06
C GLU A 249 -5.96 17.87 -1.18
N LEU A 250 -6.98 17.05 -0.88
CA LEU A 250 -7.94 16.57 -1.87
C LEU A 250 -8.84 17.65 -2.49
N HIS A 251 -8.94 18.79 -1.83
CA HIS A 251 -9.80 19.90 -2.25
C HIS A 251 -9.13 20.76 -3.34
N LEU A 252 -7.81 20.64 -3.53
CA LEU A 252 -7.13 21.37 -4.58
C LEU A 252 -7.11 20.56 -5.88
N PRO A 253 -7.43 21.19 -7.02
CA PRO A 253 -7.29 20.56 -8.32
C PRO A 253 -5.83 20.17 -8.52
N THR A 254 -5.60 18.89 -8.84
CA THR A 254 -4.26 18.32 -8.93
C THR A 254 -3.95 17.90 -10.36
N VAL A 255 -2.80 18.30 -10.89
CA VAL A 255 -2.27 17.83 -12.16
C VAL A 255 -1.14 16.86 -11.90
N VAL A 256 -1.25 15.65 -12.43
CA VAL A 256 -0.30 14.57 -12.21
C VAL A 256 0.53 14.36 -13.46
N LEU A 257 1.86 14.44 -13.31
CA LEU A 257 2.79 14.10 -14.37
C LEU A 257 3.10 12.62 -14.30
N VAL A 258 2.84 11.90 -15.39
CA VAL A 258 3.07 10.47 -15.53
C VAL A 258 3.89 10.18 -16.79
N GLY A 259 4.61 9.07 -16.79
CA GLY A 259 5.47 8.68 -17.90
C GLY A 259 6.64 7.83 -17.44
N ALA A 260 7.47 7.38 -18.38
CA ALA A 260 8.59 6.51 -18.07
C ALA A 260 9.61 7.15 -17.10
N PRO A 261 10.45 6.36 -16.43
CA PRO A 261 11.54 6.91 -15.60
C PRO A 261 12.44 7.87 -16.40
N ASN A 262 12.98 8.90 -15.74
CA ASN A 262 13.98 9.84 -16.30
C ASN A 262 13.56 10.69 -17.53
N VAL A 263 12.27 10.71 -17.89
CA VAL A 263 11.72 11.58 -18.96
C VAL A 263 11.62 13.08 -18.56
N GLY A 264 12.09 13.46 -17.37
CA GLY A 264 12.12 14.88 -16.97
C GLY A 264 10.88 15.41 -16.24
N LYS A 265 9.98 14.54 -15.76
CA LYS A 265 8.79 14.92 -14.98
C LYS A 265 9.09 15.87 -13.82
N SER A 266 10.02 15.51 -12.94
CA SER A 266 10.41 16.36 -11.81
C SER A 266 10.96 17.72 -12.22
N SER A 267 11.63 17.80 -13.38
CA SER A 267 12.16 19.06 -13.92
C SER A 267 11.02 19.95 -14.40
N ILE A 268 9.99 19.37 -15.02
CA ILE A 268 8.78 20.09 -15.44
C ILE A 268 8.03 20.62 -14.22
N VAL A 269 7.83 19.80 -13.17
CA VAL A 269 7.16 20.26 -11.94
C VAL A 269 7.89 21.46 -11.33
N ARG A 270 9.23 21.43 -11.28
CA ARG A 270 10.03 22.56 -10.78
C ARG A 270 9.92 23.80 -11.66
N SER A 271 9.79 23.67 -12.97
CA SER A 271 9.71 24.82 -13.87
C SER A 271 8.34 25.48 -13.90
N VAL A 272 7.26 24.72 -13.68
CA VAL A 272 5.88 25.27 -13.71
C VAL A 272 5.39 25.73 -12.34
N SER A 273 5.99 25.22 -11.25
CA SER A 273 5.65 25.61 -9.89
C SER A 273 6.04 27.06 -9.61
N THR A 274 5.13 27.86 -9.03
CA THR A 274 5.36 29.27 -8.67
C THR A 274 6.38 29.40 -7.53
N GLY A 275 6.43 28.41 -6.64
CA GLY A 275 7.38 28.34 -5.52
C GLY A 275 8.25 27.09 -5.54
N THR A 276 9.10 26.91 -4.52
CA THR A 276 9.91 25.70 -4.35
C THR A 276 9.02 24.49 -4.10
N PRO A 277 9.03 23.46 -4.97
CA PRO A 277 8.21 22.27 -4.76
C PRO A 277 8.61 21.50 -3.50
N GLU A 278 7.62 20.94 -2.82
CA GLU A 278 7.80 20.13 -1.62
C GLU A 278 8.11 18.68 -1.98
N VAL A 279 9.00 18.03 -1.23
CA VAL A 279 9.34 16.62 -1.44
C VAL A 279 8.63 15.76 -0.39
N ASN A 280 7.59 15.06 -0.84
CA ASN A 280 6.76 14.17 -0.07
C ASN A 280 7.42 12.79 0.03
N ASN A 281 7.98 12.49 1.21
CA ASN A 281 8.68 11.23 1.46
C ASN A 281 7.71 10.08 1.76
N TYR A 282 7.67 9.10 0.86
CA TYR A 282 6.95 7.85 1.09
C TYR A 282 7.95 6.74 1.45
N PRO A 283 7.66 5.86 2.44
CA PRO A 283 8.58 4.84 2.95
C PRO A 283 9.17 3.89 1.90
N PHE A 284 8.50 3.77 0.76
CA PHE A 284 8.83 2.85 -0.33
C PHE A 284 9.33 3.56 -1.59
N THR A 285 9.54 4.87 -1.52
CA THR A 285 10.10 5.68 -2.61
C THR A 285 11.55 6.00 -2.32
N THR A 286 12.41 5.96 -3.35
CA THR A 286 13.84 6.30 -3.19
C THR A 286 14.11 7.81 -3.16
N ARG A 287 13.23 8.62 -3.76
CA ARG A 287 13.40 10.07 -3.92
C ARG A 287 12.18 10.90 -3.48
N GLY A 288 11.20 10.29 -2.83
CA GLY A 288 9.91 10.94 -2.56
C GLY A 288 9.12 11.26 -3.84
N MET A 289 7.98 11.89 -3.68
CA MET A 289 7.22 12.54 -4.76
C MET A 289 7.35 14.05 -4.64
N THR A 290 7.51 14.74 -5.76
CA THR A 290 7.61 16.20 -5.73
C THR A 290 6.21 16.80 -5.92
N LEU A 291 5.78 17.67 -5.02
CA LEU A 291 4.52 18.40 -5.10
C LEU A 291 4.81 19.90 -5.27
N GLY A 292 4.59 20.40 -6.48
CA GLY A 292 4.61 21.82 -6.79
C GLY A 292 3.24 22.46 -6.56
N HIS A 293 3.26 23.77 -6.38
CA HIS A 293 2.05 24.58 -6.29
C HIS A 293 2.08 25.66 -7.38
N MET A 294 0.96 25.86 -8.04
CA MET A 294 0.77 26.94 -9.00
C MET A 294 -0.28 27.90 -8.44
N TYR A 295 0.07 29.18 -8.44
CA TYR A 295 -0.85 30.25 -8.11
C TYR A 295 -1.33 30.90 -9.40
N HIS A 296 -2.64 31.07 -9.51
CA HIS A 296 -3.32 31.66 -10.66
C HIS A 296 -3.68 33.11 -10.33
N PRO A 297 -2.94 34.12 -10.81
CA PRO A 297 -3.13 35.50 -10.38
C PRO A 297 -4.50 36.06 -10.76
N GLU A 298 -5.08 35.59 -11.87
CA GLU A 298 -6.36 36.10 -12.39
C GLU A 298 -7.58 35.63 -11.60
N THR A 299 -7.53 34.42 -11.04
CA THR A 299 -8.65 33.79 -10.34
C THR A 299 -8.41 33.66 -8.83
N GLU A 300 -7.21 34.03 -8.37
CA GLU A 300 -6.68 33.77 -7.03
C GLU A 300 -6.74 32.29 -6.62
N ALA A 301 -6.84 31.39 -7.62
CA ALA A 301 -6.94 29.96 -7.39
C ALA A 301 -5.56 29.34 -7.17
N LYS A 302 -5.54 28.21 -6.46
CA LYS A 302 -4.35 27.40 -6.23
C LYS A 302 -4.56 26.03 -6.84
N SER A 303 -3.57 25.55 -7.59
CA SER A 303 -3.55 24.17 -8.07
C SER A 303 -2.27 23.46 -7.68
N GLN A 304 -2.35 22.14 -7.59
CA GLN A 304 -1.22 21.28 -7.28
C GLN A 304 -0.67 20.64 -8.54
N VAL A 305 0.65 20.53 -8.63
CA VAL A 305 1.33 19.79 -9.70
C VAL A 305 2.17 18.70 -9.07
N MET A 306 1.81 17.45 -9.31
CA MET A 306 2.40 16.29 -8.66
C MET A 306 3.29 15.52 -9.64
N ASP A 307 4.55 15.34 -9.25
CA ASP A 307 5.50 14.44 -9.89
C ASP A 307 5.32 13.03 -9.33
N THR A 308 5.11 12.06 -10.22
CA THR A 308 4.94 10.66 -9.83
C THR A 308 6.13 9.78 -10.17
N PRO A 309 6.34 8.68 -9.44
CA PRO A 309 7.28 7.66 -9.85
C PRO A 309 6.98 7.18 -11.28
N GLY A 310 8.05 6.91 -12.03
CA GLY A 310 7.92 6.48 -13.42
C GLY A 310 7.22 5.13 -13.55
N LEU A 311 6.43 4.97 -14.61
CA LEU A 311 5.72 3.74 -14.92
C LEU A 311 6.42 2.99 -16.06
N LEU A 312 6.51 1.67 -15.93
CA LEU A 312 6.99 0.78 -16.98
C LEU A 312 5.84 -0.04 -17.56
N SER A 313 5.98 -0.46 -18.81
CA SER A 313 5.00 -1.31 -19.51
C SER A 313 5.08 -2.75 -19.00
N ARG A 314 4.33 -3.05 -17.93
CA ARG A 314 4.23 -4.38 -17.33
C ARG A 314 2.89 -4.59 -16.59
N PRO A 315 2.47 -5.84 -16.35
CA PRO A 315 1.23 -6.16 -15.66
C PRO A 315 1.17 -5.60 -14.23
N ASP A 316 -0.03 -5.24 -13.75
CA ASP A 316 -0.26 -4.67 -12.42
C ASP A 316 0.32 -5.54 -11.27
N GLY A 317 0.28 -6.87 -11.39
CA GLY A 317 0.82 -7.79 -10.39
C GLY A 317 2.35 -7.73 -10.24
N GLU A 318 3.06 -7.26 -11.26
CA GLU A 318 4.52 -7.14 -11.28
C GLU A 318 4.99 -5.71 -10.97
N ARG A 319 4.06 -4.76 -10.84
CA ARG A 319 4.37 -3.38 -10.48
C ARG A 319 4.86 -3.31 -9.04
N ASN A 320 5.90 -2.52 -8.84
CA ASN A 320 6.40 -2.24 -7.50
C ASN A 320 5.52 -1.21 -6.78
N GLU A 321 5.81 -0.95 -5.52
CA GLU A 321 5.02 -0.06 -4.66
C GLU A 321 5.05 1.39 -5.17
N MET A 322 6.14 1.80 -5.83
CA MET A 322 6.28 3.14 -6.40
C MET A 322 5.37 3.34 -7.62
N GLU A 323 5.28 2.36 -8.51
CA GLU A 323 4.36 2.39 -9.65
C GLU A 323 2.90 2.30 -9.19
N ALA A 324 2.63 1.44 -8.20
CA ALA A 324 1.31 1.32 -7.61
C ALA A 324 0.85 2.63 -6.94
N LEU A 325 1.77 3.42 -6.38
CA LEU A 325 1.48 4.76 -5.88
C LEU A 325 1.06 5.72 -6.99
N THR A 326 1.75 5.70 -8.13
CA THR A 326 1.36 6.49 -9.31
C THR A 326 -0.06 6.14 -9.74
N LEU A 327 -0.39 4.86 -9.87
CA LEU A 327 -1.75 4.42 -10.21
C LEU A 327 -2.78 4.80 -9.15
N ALA A 328 -2.44 4.68 -7.87
CA ALA A 328 -3.33 5.05 -6.76
C ALA A 328 -3.66 6.55 -6.80
N SER A 329 -2.68 7.40 -7.11
CA SER A 329 -2.90 8.84 -7.28
C SER A 329 -3.88 9.11 -8.42
N MET A 330 -3.69 8.46 -9.58
CA MET A 330 -4.59 8.58 -10.73
C MET A 330 -5.94 7.89 -10.53
N GLN A 331 -6.07 6.94 -9.61
CA GLN A 331 -7.32 6.21 -9.41
C GLN A 331 -8.22 6.91 -8.40
N HIS A 332 -7.62 7.44 -7.32
CA HIS A 332 -8.37 7.91 -6.18
C HIS A 332 -8.40 9.43 -6.05
N LEU A 333 -7.45 10.16 -6.66
CA LEU A 333 -7.45 11.61 -6.61
C LEU A 333 -8.19 12.21 -7.81
N PRO A 334 -8.83 13.37 -7.65
CA PRO A 334 -9.36 14.17 -8.76
C PRO A 334 -8.19 14.84 -9.49
N THR A 335 -7.82 14.32 -10.67
CA THR A 335 -6.58 14.68 -11.35
C THR A 335 -6.71 14.86 -12.84
N ALA A 336 -5.98 15.86 -13.34
CA ALA A 336 -5.58 16.00 -14.73
C ALA A 336 -4.30 15.21 -14.95
N VAL A 337 -4.09 14.74 -16.17
CA VAL A 337 -2.92 13.93 -16.50
C VAL A 337 -2.09 14.63 -17.56
N ILE A 338 -0.83 14.88 -17.24
CA ILE A 338 0.19 15.20 -18.24
C ILE A 338 1.02 13.94 -18.46
N PHE A 339 0.92 13.37 -19.67
CA PHE A 339 1.77 12.26 -20.07
C PHE A 339 3.06 12.80 -20.69
N VAL A 340 4.19 12.55 -20.01
CA VAL A 340 5.51 13.05 -20.42
C VAL A 340 6.27 11.93 -21.12
N MET A 341 6.73 12.24 -22.33
CA MET A 341 7.50 11.37 -23.20
C MET A 341 8.88 11.93 -23.42
N ASP A 342 9.85 11.06 -23.69
CA ASP A 342 11.19 11.44 -24.15
C ASP A 342 11.54 10.68 -25.42
N MET A 343 11.91 11.42 -26.47
CA MET A 343 12.29 10.87 -27.78
C MET A 343 13.79 10.96 -28.05
N SER A 344 14.59 11.35 -27.06
CA SER A 344 16.04 11.45 -27.22
C SER A 344 16.75 10.11 -27.04
N GLY A 345 16.04 9.05 -26.62
CA GLY A 345 16.62 7.73 -26.30
C GLY A 345 17.48 7.69 -25.02
N LEU A 346 17.63 8.79 -24.29
CA LEU A 346 18.52 8.88 -23.13
C LEU A 346 17.86 8.47 -21.80
N SER A 347 16.55 8.19 -21.81
CA SER A 347 15.79 7.81 -20.60
C SER A 347 15.97 6.34 -20.18
N GLY A 348 16.83 5.59 -20.87
CA GLY A 348 17.18 4.20 -20.57
C GLY A 348 16.45 3.18 -21.46
N GLU A 349 16.97 1.95 -21.51
CA GLU A 349 16.48 0.88 -22.39
C GLU A 349 15.02 0.49 -22.13
N GLN A 350 14.58 0.54 -20.88
CA GLN A 350 13.19 0.24 -20.49
C GLN A 350 12.21 1.37 -20.82
N SER A 351 12.71 2.49 -21.35
CA SER A 351 11.96 3.67 -21.75
C SER A 351 11.99 3.84 -23.28
N SER A 352 11.99 2.75 -24.05
CA SER A 352 11.89 2.83 -25.52
C SER A 352 10.62 3.55 -25.96
N PHE A 353 10.62 4.12 -27.17
CA PHE A 353 9.43 4.79 -27.71
C PHE A 353 8.19 3.89 -27.68
N GLU A 354 8.34 2.63 -28.08
CA GLU A 354 7.26 1.63 -28.06
C GLU A 354 6.74 1.36 -26.65
N ALA A 355 7.63 1.22 -25.66
CA ALA A 355 7.24 1.02 -24.27
C ALA A 355 6.52 2.25 -23.69
N GLN A 356 6.98 3.46 -24.00
CA GLN A 356 6.32 4.70 -23.59
C GLN A 356 4.91 4.81 -24.20
N VAL A 357 4.77 4.51 -25.49
CA VAL A 357 3.46 4.44 -26.17
C VAL A 357 2.55 3.40 -25.51
N ALA A 358 3.06 2.21 -25.19
CA ALA A 358 2.26 1.17 -24.55
C ALA A 358 1.73 1.62 -23.18
N VAL A 359 2.57 2.22 -22.34
CA VAL A 359 2.15 2.80 -21.05
C VAL A 359 1.09 3.90 -21.26
N ARG A 360 1.30 4.77 -22.25
CA ARG A 360 0.36 5.86 -22.59
C ARG A 360 -1.01 5.31 -22.93
N GLU A 361 -1.09 4.36 -23.85
CA GLU A 361 -2.36 3.77 -24.29
C GLU A 361 -3.04 2.99 -23.16
N GLU A 362 -2.28 2.27 -22.32
CA GLU A 362 -2.80 1.59 -21.14
C GLU A 362 -3.46 2.58 -20.17
N LEU A 363 -2.76 3.66 -19.80
CA LEU A 363 -3.28 4.66 -18.88
C LEU A 363 -4.45 5.44 -19.48
N ARG A 364 -4.40 5.77 -20.77
CA ARG A 364 -5.48 6.48 -21.45
C ARG A 364 -6.76 5.63 -21.51
N SER A 365 -6.61 4.33 -21.76
CA SER A 365 -7.72 3.36 -21.73
C SER A 365 -8.30 3.20 -20.32
N ARG A 366 -7.44 3.17 -19.29
CA ARG A 366 -7.85 3.04 -17.89
C ARG A 366 -8.54 4.30 -17.34
N PHE A 367 -8.15 5.48 -17.80
CA PHE A 367 -8.66 6.78 -17.32
C PHE A 367 -9.19 7.68 -18.45
N PRO A 368 -10.22 7.25 -19.21
CA PRO A 368 -10.63 7.92 -20.45
C PRO A 368 -11.30 9.28 -20.21
N LYS A 369 -11.91 9.47 -19.04
CA LYS A 369 -12.64 10.69 -18.67
C LYS A 369 -11.76 11.80 -18.10
N ARG A 370 -10.48 11.52 -17.82
CA ARG A 370 -9.59 12.52 -17.23
C ARG A 370 -9.13 13.52 -18.29
N PRO A 371 -9.06 14.83 -17.97
CA PRO A 371 -8.35 15.80 -18.80
C PRO A 371 -6.92 15.31 -19.03
N TRP A 372 -6.47 15.37 -20.29
CA TRP A 372 -5.23 14.75 -20.71
C TRP A 372 -4.43 15.65 -21.64
N LEU A 373 -3.13 15.74 -21.39
CA LEU A 373 -2.18 16.45 -22.24
C LEU A 373 -0.95 15.57 -22.48
N ASP A 374 -0.65 15.29 -23.74
CA ASP A 374 0.57 14.57 -24.13
C ASP A 374 1.70 15.60 -24.38
N VAL A 375 2.88 15.35 -23.80
CA VAL A 375 4.03 16.24 -23.81
C VAL A 375 5.29 15.49 -24.21
N VAL A 376 6.00 15.99 -25.22
CA VAL A 376 7.34 15.53 -25.62
C VAL A 376 8.37 16.43 -24.97
N SER A 377 9.07 15.89 -23.96
CA SER A 377 10.14 16.57 -23.25
C SER A 377 11.47 16.55 -24.03
N LYS A 378 12.45 17.32 -23.53
CA LYS A 378 13.83 17.38 -24.06
C LYS A 378 13.88 17.69 -25.56
N HIS A 379 13.00 18.57 -26.03
CA HIS A 379 12.93 18.97 -27.43
C HIS A 379 14.23 19.58 -27.99
N ASP A 380 15.12 20.03 -27.10
CA ASP A 380 16.46 20.51 -27.44
C ASP A 380 17.45 19.42 -27.88
N LEU A 381 17.11 18.14 -27.69
CA LEU A 381 17.98 17.01 -28.00
C LEU A 381 17.63 16.39 -29.37
N PRO A 382 18.63 15.78 -30.06
CA PRO A 382 18.36 15.02 -31.27
C PRO A 382 17.46 13.83 -30.97
N ARG A 383 16.57 13.52 -31.92
CA ARG A 383 15.59 12.44 -31.86
C ARG A 383 15.67 11.60 -33.12
N ASP A 384 15.25 10.33 -33.04
CA ASP A 384 15.16 9.48 -34.23
C ASP A 384 14.05 10.01 -35.16
N PRO A 385 14.36 10.37 -36.43
CA PRO A 385 13.36 10.81 -37.40
C PRO A 385 12.23 9.80 -37.62
N LYS A 386 12.53 8.49 -37.59
CA LYS A 386 11.53 7.44 -37.80
C LYS A 386 10.52 7.36 -36.65
N GLU A 387 11.02 7.43 -35.41
CA GLU A 387 10.16 7.47 -34.22
C GLU A 387 9.31 8.75 -34.20
N TRP A 388 9.88 9.88 -34.62
CA TRP A 388 9.16 11.15 -34.74
C TRP A 388 8.05 11.09 -35.78
N GLU A 389 8.33 10.59 -36.98
CA GLU A 389 7.32 10.37 -38.03
C GLU A 389 6.22 9.42 -37.55
N THR A 390 6.59 8.35 -36.87
CA THR A 390 5.64 7.39 -36.28
C THR A 390 4.74 8.07 -35.24
N LEU A 391 5.29 8.93 -34.39
CA LEU A 391 4.50 9.71 -33.43
C LEU A 391 3.54 10.67 -34.15
N GLN A 392 4.04 11.41 -35.15
CA GLN A 392 3.24 12.35 -35.94
C GLN A 392 2.17 11.68 -36.82
N SER A 393 2.30 10.38 -37.10
CA SER A 393 1.24 9.62 -37.77
C SER A 393 0.01 9.41 -36.85
N LYS A 394 0.20 9.48 -35.53
CA LYS A 394 -0.87 9.32 -34.54
C LYS A 394 -1.52 10.68 -34.26
N GLU A 395 -2.85 10.73 -34.24
CA GLU A 395 -3.60 11.97 -33.98
C GLU A 395 -3.18 12.65 -32.66
N TRP A 396 -3.04 11.87 -31.59
CA TRP A 396 -2.60 12.40 -30.30
C TRP A 396 -1.13 12.86 -30.33
N GLY A 397 -0.28 12.21 -31.14
CA GLY A 397 1.12 12.59 -31.29
C GLY A 397 1.30 13.90 -32.06
N ARG A 398 0.40 14.19 -33.01
CA ARG A 398 0.33 15.51 -33.69
C ARG A 398 -0.08 16.62 -32.74
N ASN A 399 -0.96 16.31 -31.79
CA ASN A 399 -1.44 17.25 -30.79
C ASN A 399 -0.53 17.32 -29.56
N ALA A 400 0.54 16.51 -29.51
CA ALA A 400 1.47 16.49 -28.39
C ALA A 400 2.35 17.75 -28.38
N MET A 401 2.46 18.39 -27.23
CA MET A 401 3.26 19.60 -27.07
C MET A 401 4.73 19.24 -26.93
N SER A 402 5.60 19.86 -27.72
CA SER A 402 7.05 19.72 -27.57
C SER A 402 7.58 20.79 -26.62
N ILE A 403 8.32 20.40 -25.58
CA ILE A 403 8.88 21.31 -24.58
C ILE A 403 10.36 21.05 -24.31
N SER A 404 11.06 22.06 -23.82
CA SER A 404 12.41 21.91 -23.27
C SER A 404 12.60 22.75 -22.02
N VAL A 405 12.72 22.09 -20.87
CA VAL A 405 12.99 22.75 -19.59
C VAL A 405 14.37 23.43 -19.59
N LYS A 406 15.35 22.87 -20.32
CA LYS A 406 16.71 23.43 -20.39
C LYS A 406 16.75 24.77 -21.12
N THR A 407 15.98 24.90 -22.19
CA THR A 407 15.94 26.13 -23.02
C THR A 407 14.80 27.07 -22.63
N GLY A 408 13.83 26.60 -21.84
CA GLY A 408 12.60 27.32 -21.53
C GLY A 408 11.55 27.26 -22.64
N ALA A 409 11.81 26.54 -23.73
CA ALA A 409 10.89 26.45 -24.87
C ALA A 409 9.55 25.83 -24.46
N ASN A 410 8.46 26.54 -24.78
CA ASN A 410 7.06 26.16 -24.57
C ASN A 410 6.64 25.87 -23.11
N ILE A 411 7.44 26.30 -22.12
CA ILE A 411 7.07 26.17 -20.70
C ILE A 411 5.92 27.12 -20.32
N GLY A 412 5.88 28.33 -20.90
CA GLY A 412 4.77 29.26 -20.71
C GLY A 412 3.44 28.68 -21.23
N GLU A 413 3.43 28.19 -22.48
CA GLU A 413 2.25 27.56 -23.07
C GLU A 413 1.80 26.31 -22.29
N LEU A 414 2.75 25.54 -21.74
CA LEU A 414 2.43 24.41 -20.87
C LEU A 414 1.70 24.87 -19.60
N SER A 415 2.15 25.95 -18.96
CA SER A 415 1.48 26.52 -17.79
C SER A 415 0.07 26.97 -18.14
N ASP A 416 -0.14 27.65 -19.26
CA ASP A 416 -1.48 28.10 -19.70
C ASP A 416 -2.43 26.91 -19.94
N ARG A 417 -1.93 25.82 -20.53
CA ARG A 417 -2.74 24.60 -20.70
C ARG A 417 -3.05 23.90 -19.39
N ILE A 418 -2.12 23.90 -18.44
CA ILE A 418 -2.36 23.37 -17.08
C ILE A 418 -3.52 24.13 -16.43
N ILE A 419 -3.55 25.46 -16.55
CA ILE A 419 -4.63 26.30 -16.03
C ILE A 419 -5.99 25.86 -16.61
N GLY A 420 -6.10 25.74 -17.94
CA GLY A 420 -7.35 25.31 -18.56
C GLY A 420 -7.79 23.88 -18.16
N MET A 421 -6.83 22.97 -17.91
CA MET A 421 -7.14 21.63 -17.40
C MET A 421 -7.63 21.67 -15.95
N VAL A 422 -7.05 22.55 -15.12
CA VAL A 422 -7.44 22.77 -13.74
C VAL A 422 -8.87 23.30 -13.64
N ASP A 423 -9.23 24.30 -14.44
CA ASP A 423 -10.60 24.85 -14.48
C ASP A 423 -11.64 23.76 -14.78
N THR A 424 -11.29 22.85 -15.69
CA THR A 424 -12.15 21.70 -16.02
C THR A 424 -12.36 20.78 -14.81
N ILE A 425 -11.33 20.60 -13.97
CA ILE A 425 -11.41 19.79 -12.75
C ILE A 425 -12.18 20.48 -11.65
N GLU A 426 -11.95 21.78 -11.45
CA GLU A 426 -12.70 22.58 -10.47
C GLU A 426 -14.20 22.48 -10.73
N GLN A 427 -14.63 22.64 -11.98
CA GLN A 427 -16.04 22.47 -12.34
C GLN A 427 -16.59 21.06 -12.03
N VAL A 428 -15.75 20.03 -12.12
CA VAL A 428 -16.14 18.66 -11.75
C VAL A 428 -16.20 18.50 -10.23
N LEU A 429 -15.25 19.08 -9.50
CA LEU A 429 -15.19 19.05 -8.04
C LEU A 429 -16.37 19.80 -7.41
N GLU A 430 -16.73 20.96 -7.96
CA GLU A 430 -17.90 21.73 -7.56
C GLU A 430 -19.20 20.95 -7.74
N LYS A 431 -19.36 20.27 -8.89
CA LYS A 431 -20.54 19.43 -9.16
C LYS A 431 -20.68 18.24 -8.20
N ILE A 432 -19.55 17.74 -7.67
CA ILE A 432 -19.52 16.62 -6.71
C ILE A 432 -19.65 17.12 -5.26
N GLY A 433 -19.66 18.43 -5.02
CA GLY A 433 -19.79 19.02 -3.68
C GLY A 433 -18.53 18.85 -2.83
N MET A 434 -17.35 18.69 -3.44
CA MET A 434 -16.07 18.48 -2.75
C MET A 434 -15.26 19.77 -2.53
N THR A 435 -15.74 20.91 -3.01
CA THR A 435 -15.13 22.22 -2.74
C THR A 435 -15.51 22.70 -1.33
N GLN A 436 -14.51 23.01 -0.50
CA GLN A 436 -14.73 23.84 0.70
C GLN A 436 -14.74 25.31 0.28
N GLU A 437 -15.47 26.15 1.02
CA GLU A 437 -15.43 27.60 0.84
C GLU A 437 -13.97 28.09 0.81
N LYS A 438 -13.63 28.89 -0.21
CA LYS A 438 -12.31 29.52 -0.36
C LYS A 438 -11.94 30.16 0.99
N PRO A 439 -10.78 29.86 1.59
CA PRO A 439 -10.33 30.62 2.75
C PRO A 439 -10.27 32.09 2.32
N GLN A 440 -11.10 32.93 2.94
CA GLN A 440 -11.01 34.38 2.77
C GLN A 440 -9.64 34.82 3.28
N TYR A 441 -8.70 35.03 2.36
CA TYR A 441 -7.48 35.74 2.67
C TYR A 441 -7.83 37.21 2.74
N THR A 442 -8.03 37.73 3.95
CA THR A 442 -7.95 39.18 4.18
C THR A 442 -6.53 39.66 3.84
N PRO A 443 -6.39 40.78 3.11
CA PRO A 443 -5.13 41.25 2.54
C PRO A 443 -4.05 41.57 3.57
#